data_AF-A0A074SHG9-F1
#
_entry.id   AF-A0A074SHG9-F1
#
_cell.length_a   1.000
_cell.length_b   1.000
_cell.length_c   1.000
_cell.angle_alpha   90.00
_cell.angle_beta   90.00
_cell.angle_gamma   90.00
#
_symmetry.space_group_name_H-M   'P 1'
#
loop_
_entity.id
_entity.type
_entity.pdbx_description
1 polymer ?
#
loop_
_entity_poly.entity_id
_entity_poly.type
_entity_poly.pdbx_seq_one_letter_code
_entity_poly.pdbx_strand_id
1 'polypeptide(L)'
;MSWNQGGQQGYGPNNGQWNAGPNQWQGAGGQYPPPSQPYAAAQVNPPVVGFSDYKAKTDEYGERFKPKSRVNDIPFLLLFIAQFLGFAAVSGIALHSWVSNGSLSSGGVGGSRQGGTNVTLNSHTIYLLLLVTAAGLVFSTIYLLLVRAFTSVILQVTLVLSVASNIAIAVYYWVTKYYSGAIIFTIIAVFGILAYFGMRSRIPLASLMLQVVMDVSKHHKSVYVVAFSGLIVQAALSVWFIFTAIATYAKWTPNSATCGNGTSCSSGTVTGLIFFELFSYLWTSQVIGNVCLATMAGGPYGGWYYFGPSNMGQMPKNPSLSAFARASTLSLGSIAFGSLIVTLLELLRIILNSIRANAAESGSPVEAALACCAACFVGCIESLVEYFNRYAYIEIALYGKPYIPAAKDTWRLFKDRGIDALINDSLTGIAMTWGAYLVGLLCSLFAYVYLRLTNPAYNVDGQYTAPVLLFAFLIGLQCSLTLASAIEAGVSTIFVGLGEDPQILAERSPGLFEMIRQTYPDVVRPVV
;
A
#
# COMPACT_ATOMS: atom_id res chain seq x y z
N MET A 1 43.02 61.51 37.34
CA MET A 1 43.67 62.27 36.24
C MET A 1 43.00 61.81 34.96
N SER A 2 42.00 62.57 34.49
CA SER A 2 42.14 63.56 33.39
C SER A 2 41.97 62.85 32.03
N TRP A 3 41.06 63.17 31.10
CA TRP A 3 40.50 64.43 30.58
C TRP A 3 39.12 64.12 29.92
N ASN A 4 38.04 64.88 30.11
CA ASN A 4 37.62 66.15 29.46
C ASN A 4 37.34 66.03 27.95
N GLN A 5 36.07 66.16 27.52
CA GLN A 5 35.41 67.32 26.85
C GLN A 5 35.88 67.54 25.40
N GLY A 6 35.05 67.73 24.38
CA GLY A 6 33.93 68.67 24.15
C GLY A 6 33.72 68.72 22.60
N GLY A 7 32.76 69.39 21.96
CA GLY A 7 31.73 70.39 22.32
C GLY A 7 30.63 70.37 21.22
N GLN A 8 29.41 70.85 21.51
CA GLN A 8 28.92 72.24 21.31
C GLN A 8 28.86 72.68 19.83
N GLN A 9 27.89 73.43 19.26
CA GLN A 9 26.67 74.13 19.69
C GLN A 9 26.05 74.78 18.40
N GLY A 10 24.77 75.21 18.45
CA GLY A 10 24.22 76.28 17.59
C GLY A 10 22.81 75.99 17.03
N TYR A 11 21.70 76.39 17.69
CA TYR A 11 20.94 77.67 17.65
C TYR A 11 19.73 77.68 16.66
N GLY A 12 18.51 77.95 17.17
CA GLY A 12 17.18 77.90 16.50
C GLY A 12 16.81 79.13 15.65
N PRO A 13 15.54 79.64 15.57
CA PRO A 13 14.23 79.18 16.11
C PRO A 13 12.97 79.35 15.18
N ASN A 14 11.76 79.04 15.71
CA ASN A 14 10.39 79.46 15.28
C ASN A 14 9.81 78.89 13.96
N ASN A 15 8.52 78.55 13.80
CA ASN A 15 7.29 79.11 14.37
C ASN A 15 6.05 78.22 14.04
N GLY A 16 5.02 78.25 14.91
CA GLY A 16 3.58 78.03 14.58
C GLY A 16 2.99 76.63 14.83
N GLN A 17 2.23 76.39 15.92
CA GLN A 17 0.77 76.68 16.10
C GLN A 17 -0.14 75.55 15.53
N TRP A 18 -1.19 74.96 16.15
CA TRP A 18 -2.05 75.09 17.35
C TRP A 18 -2.56 73.66 17.66
N ASN A 19 -2.52 73.09 18.88
CA ASN A 19 -3.29 73.31 20.12
C ASN A 19 -4.74 72.73 20.13
N ALA A 20 -5.03 71.81 21.06
CA ALA A 20 -6.17 71.89 22.00
C ALA A 20 -6.27 70.64 22.93
N GLY A 21 -5.66 70.76 24.13
CA GLY A 21 -6.35 70.71 25.43
C GLY A 21 -7.08 69.43 25.95
N PRO A 22 -6.69 68.90 27.13
CA PRO A 22 -7.46 67.94 27.94
C PRO A 22 -8.38 68.68 28.94
N ASN A 23 -9.43 68.04 29.47
CA ASN A 23 -9.89 68.36 30.83
C ASN A 23 -10.77 67.29 31.51
N GLN A 24 -10.54 67.26 32.82
CA GLN A 24 -10.99 66.39 33.91
C GLN A 24 -12.51 66.40 34.13
N TRP A 25 -13.06 65.37 34.82
CA TRP A 25 -13.74 65.50 36.12
C TRP A 25 -14.07 64.11 36.73
N GLN A 26 -13.81 63.99 38.03
CA GLN A 26 -14.18 62.88 38.91
C GLN A 26 -15.68 62.84 39.19
N GLY A 27 -16.25 61.63 39.32
CA GLY A 27 -17.60 61.42 39.85
C GLY A 27 -17.82 59.96 40.26
N ALA A 28 -17.98 59.72 41.57
CA ALA A 28 -18.22 58.42 42.18
C ALA A 28 -19.71 58.02 42.08
N GLY A 29 -19.99 56.73 41.90
CA GLY A 29 -21.27 56.11 42.24
C GLY A 29 -21.75 54.99 41.29
N GLY A 30 -21.99 53.80 41.83
CA GLY A 30 -22.93 52.82 41.26
C GLY A 30 -22.33 51.51 40.73
N GLN A 31 -22.40 50.45 41.53
CA GLN A 31 -22.18 49.05 41.13
C GLN A 31 -23.28 48.57 40.16
N TYR A 32 -22.92 47.87 39.09
CA TYR A 32 -23.52 46.62 38.56
C TYR A 32 -22.62 46.09 37.41
N PRO A 33 -22.17 44.81 37.40
CA PRO A 33 -21.34 44.28 36.32
C PRO A 33 -22.17 43.61 35.21
N PRO A 34 -21.92 43.87 33.91
CA PRO A 34 -22.37 43.02 32.82
C PRO A 34 -21.28 41.98 32.43
N PRO A 35 -21.66 40.90 31.71
CA PRO A 35 -21.06 39.58 31.87
C PRO A 35 -19.71 39.39 31.18
N SER A 36 -18.91 38.49 31.76
CA SER A 36 -17.67 37.93 31.23
C SER A 36 -17.75 37.54 29.76
N GLN A 37 -16.84 38.08 28.95
CA GLN A 37 -16.60 37.59 27.60
C GLN A 37 -16.08 36.15 27.65
N PRO A 38 -16.52 35.25 26.76
CA PRO A 38 -15.94 33.92 26.66
C PRO A 38 -14.49 34.04 26.19
N TYR A 39 -13.60 33.27 26.81
CA TYR A 39 -12.20 33.07 26.42
C TYR A 39 -12.08 32.99 24.89
N ALA A 40 -11.51 34.01 24.27
CA ALA A 40 -11.04 33.93 22.90
C ALA A 40 -9.88 32.95 22.88
N ALA A 41 -10.08 31.77 22.28
CA ALA A 41 -9.01 30.85 21.98
C ALA A 41 -7.95 31.60 21.17
N ALA A 42 -6.69 31.54 21.60
CA ALA A 42 -5.58 32.14 20.88
C ALA A 42 -5.53 31.56 19.45
N GLN A 43 -5.92 32.36 18.46
CA GLN A 43 -5.62 32.08 17.06
C GLN A 43 -4.11 32.20 16.91
N VAL A 44 -3.42 31.06 16.99
CA VAL A 44 -2.08 30.92 16.42
C VAL A 44 -2.28 30.99 14.91
N ASN A 45 -2.14 32.18 14.34
CA ASN A 45 -2.06 32.35 12.88
C ASN A 45 -0.90 31.47 12.37
N PRO A 46 -1.09 30.70 11.29
CA PRO A 46 0.05 30.04 10.65
C PRO A 46 1.09 31.11 10.30
N PRO A 47 2.40 30.82 10.47
CA PRO A 47 3.43 31.78 10.13
C PRO A 47 3.25 32.19 8.67
N VAL A 48 3.13 33.49 8.42
CA VAL A 48 3.07 34.04 7.07
C VAL A 48 4.47 33.87 6.48
N VAL A 49 4.69 32.77 5.78
CA VAL A 49 5.94 32.51 5.05
C VAL A 49 5.97 33.47 3.86
N GLY A 50 6.97 34.35 3.82
CA GLY A 50 7.12 35.31 2.72
C GLY A 50 7.38 34.60 1.38
N PHE A 51 6.91 35.16 0.27
CA PHE A 51 7.07 34.60 -1.09
C PHE A 51 8.53 34.26 -1.47
N SER A 52 9.51 34.99 -0.92
CA SER A 52 10.94 34.72 -1.09
C SER A 52 11.43 33.47 -0.35
N ASP A 53 10.88 33.22 0.83
CA ASP A 53 11.16 32.06 1.68
C ASP A 53 10.49 30.80 1.11
N TYR A 54 9.32 30.97 0.46
CA TYR A 54 8.67 29.95 -0.36
C TYR A 54 9.52 29.53 -1.56
N LYS A 55 10.10 30.47 -2.32
CA LYS A 55 10.97 30.12 -3.45
C LYS A 55 12.23 29.38 -2.97
N ALA A 56 12.85 29.82 -1.87
CA ALA A 56 14.01 29.15 -1.29
C ALA A 56 13.71 27.71 -0.80
N LYS A 57 12.60 27.52 -0.08
CA LYS A 57 12.15 26.17 0.32
C LYS A 57 11.74 25.31 -0.87
N THR A 58 11.09 25.88 -1.87
CA THR A 58 10.73 25.14 -3.08
C THR A 58 11.94 24.77 -3.93
N ASP A 59 12.98 25.61 -3.94
CA ASP A 59 14.28 25.29 -4.53
C ASP A 59 14.99 24.18 -3.71
N GLU A 60 14.91 24.20 -2.37
CA GLU A 60 15.38 23.12 -1.48
C GLU A 60 14.61 21.80 -1.69
N TYR A 61 13.28 21.84 -1.78
CA TYR A 61 12.43 20.69 -2.12
C TYR A 61 12.74 20.20 -3.55
N GLY A 62 12.98 21.11 -4.49
CA GLY A 62 13.47 20.82 -5.84
C GLY A 62 14.80 20.06 -5.84
N GLU A 63 15.72 20.42 -4.93
CA GLU A 63 16.97 19.67 -4.72
C GLU A 63 16.74 18.27 -4.14
N ARG A 64 15.67 18.04 -3.36
CA ARG A 64 15.33 16.69 -2.85
C ARG A 64 14.99 15.70 -3.97
N PHE A 65 14.43 16.18 -5.07
CA PHE A 65 14.12 15.37 -6.26
C PHE A 65 15.21 15.39 -7.32
N LYS A 66 16.30 16.16 -7.15
CA LYS A 66 17.49 16.05 -7.99
C LYS A 66 18.12 14.66 -7.78
N PRO A 67 18.51 13.95 -8.85
CA PRO A 67 19.08 12.62 -8.73
C PRO A 67 20.40 12.68 -7.95
N LYS A 68 20.40 12.24 -6.70
CA LYS A 68 21.64 11.88 -6.01
C LYS A 68 22.22 10.67 -6.74
N SER A 69 23.45 10.77 -7.21
CA SER A 69 24.10 9.75 -8.05
C SER A 69 24.54 8.48 -7.29
N ARG A 70 24.16 8.33 -6.01
CA ARG A 70 24.61 7.24 -5.16
C ARG A 70 23.54 6.15 -5.07
N VAL A 71 23.91 4.93 -5.47
CA VAL A 71 23.13 3.72 -5.23
C VAL A 71 23.17 3.41 -3.74
N ASN A 72 22.01 3.24 -3.13
CA ASN A 72 21.89 2.90 -1.72
C ASN A 72 21.92 1.38 -1.52
N ASP A 73 22.50 0.93 -0.40
CA ASP A 73 22.46 -0.47 0.05
C ASP A 73 22.96 -1.50 -1.00
N ILE A 74 24.12 -1.21 -1.60
CA ILE A 74 24.76 -2.01 -2.68
C ILE A 74 24.86 -3.52 -2.38
N PRO A 75 25.21 -3.99 -1.17
CA PRO A 75 25.31 -5.43 -0.90
C PRO A 75 24.01 -6.18 -1.16
N PHE A 76 22.87 -5.58 -0.78
CA PHE A 76 21.55 -6.18 -0.96
C PHE A 76 21.08 -6.12 -2.42
N LEU A 77 21.48 -5.07 -3.14
CA LEU A 77 21.29 -5.00 -4.59
C LEU A 77 22.04 -6.14 -5.32
N LEU A 78 23.31 -6.36 -4.98
CA LEU A 78 24.10 -7.44 -5.56
C LEU A 78 23.52 -8.82 -5.24
N LEU A 79 23.05 -9.01 -4.00
CA LEU A 79 22.41 -10.26 -3.57
C LEU A 79 21.12 -10.50 -4.36
N PHE A 80 20.29 -9.47 -4.55
CA PHE A 80 19.06 -9.58 -5.33
C PHE A 80 19.33 -9.91 -6.81
N ILE A 81 20.33 -9.26 -7.43
CA ILE A 81 20.71 -9.55 -8.81
C ILE A 81 21.25 -10.97 -8.94
N ALA A 82 22.13 -11.39 -8.02
CA ALA A 82 22.68 -12.75 -8.02
C ALA A 82 21.57 -13.80 -7.87
N GLN A 83 20.60 -13.56 -6.98
CA GLN A 83 19.43 -14.42 -6.80
C GLN A 83 18.61 -14.54 -8.08
N PHE A 84 18.28 -13.41 -8.71
CA PHE A 84 17.47 -13.37 -9.92
C PHE A 84 18.16 -14.07 -11.10
N LEU A 85 19.47 -13.86 -11.26
CA LEU A 85 20.27 -14.57 -12.27
C LEU A 85 20.37 -16.06 -11.98
N GLY A 86 20.51 -16.45 -10.70
CA GLY A 86 20.47 -17.85 -10.28
C GLY A 86 19.16 -18.54 -10.64
N PHE A 87 18.03 -17.89 -10.37
CA PHE A 87 16.71 -18.37 -10.79
C PHE A 87 16.58 -18.48 -12.31
N ALA A 88 17.00 -17.45 -13.05
CA ALA A 88 16.97 -17.48 -14.52
C ALA A 88 17.80 -18.63 -15.10
N ALA A 89 18.96 -18.94 -14.51
CA ALA A 89 19.78 -20.07 -14.91
C ALA A 89 19.10 -21.42 -14.64
N VAL A 90 18.55 -21.62 -13.44
CA VAL A 90 17.79 -22.84 -13.10
C VAL A 90 16.59 -23.01 -14.03
N SER A 91 15.83 -21.93 -14.23
CA SER A 91 14.67 -21.90 -15.12
C SER A 91 15.06 -22.25 -16.56
N GLY A 92 16.14 -21.68 -17.09
CA GLY A 92 16.64 -22.00 -18.43
C GLY A 92 16.99 -23.48 -18.58
N ILE A 93 17.67 -24.06 -17.60
CA ILE A 93 18.05 -25.50 -17.60
C ILE A 93 16.83 -26.42 -17.46
N ALA A 94 15.86 -26.05 -16.63
CA ALA A 94 14.63 -26.80 -16.39
C ALA A 94 13.74 -26.79 -17.64
N LEU A 95 13.41 -25.59 -18.13
CA LEU A 95 12.52 -25.39 -19.28
C LEU A 95 13.11 -25.93 -20.58
N HIS A 96 14.41 -25.72 -20.84
CA HIS A 96 15.06 -26.26 -22.05
C HIS A 96 14.93 -27.78 -22.10
N SER A 97 15.16 -28.45 -20.96
CA SER A 97 15.01 -29.89 -20.85
C SER A 97 13.55 -30.35 -20.97
N TRP A 98 12.62 -29.57 -20.42
CA TRP A 98 11.20 -29.91 -20.47
C TRP A 98 10.64 -29.78 -21.89
N VAL A 99 11.11 -28.78 -22.65
CA VAL A 99 10.81 -28.57 -24.07
C VAL A 99 11.48 -29.63 -24.96
N SER A 100 12.76 -29.92 -24.74
CA SER A 100 13.52 -30.87 -25.58
C SER A 100 13.00 -32.31 -25.50
N ASN A 101 12.38 -32.69 -24.38
CA ASN A 101 11.76 -33.99 -24.19
C ASN A 101 10.31 -34.07 -24.75
N GLY A 102 9.85 -33.07 -25.52
CA GLY A 102 8.55 -33.11 -26.20
C GLY A 102 7.34 -33.07 -25.27
N SER A 103 7.50 -32.64 -24.01
CA SER A 103 6.39 -32.62 -23.04
C SER A 103 5.34 -31.55 -23.39
N LEU A 104 5.75 -30.41 -23.96
CA LEU A 104 4.82 -29.38 -24.45
C LEU A 104 4.00 -29.84 -25.66
N SER A 105 4.52 -30.75 -26.49
CA SER A 105 3.79 -31.29 -27.65
C SER A 105 2.80 -32.39 -27.29
N SER A 106 2.77 -32.86 -26.04
CA SER A 106 1.81 -33.87 -25.56
C SER A 106 0.43 -33.31 -25.15
N GLY A 107 0.19 -32.01 -25.37
CA GLY A 107 -1.15 -31.43 -25.34
C GLY A 107 -1.58 -30.93 -23.95
N GLY A 108 -1.59 -29.62 -23.80
CA GLY A 108 -2.30 -28.91 -22.73
C GLY A 108 -1.75 -29.09 -21.31
N VAL A 109 -1.99 -28.09 -20.47
CA VAL A 109 -1.90 -28.24 -19.01
C VAL A 109 -3.03 -29.22 -18.61
N GLY A 110 -2.72 -30.52 -18.55
CA GLY A 110 -3.71 -31.58 -18.30
C GLY A 110 -3.54 -32.89 -19.09
N GLY A 111 -2.38 -33.14 -19.71
CA GLY A 111 -2.13 -34.37 -20.46
C GLY A 111 -2.26 -35.67 -19.65
N SER A 112 -3.41 -36.34 -19.82
CA SER A 112 -3.58 -37.79 -19.84
C SER A 112 -3.06 -38.61 -18.64
N ARG A 113 -3.79 -38.56 -17.53
CA ARG A 113 -4.18 -39.75 -16.75
C ARG A 113 -5.67 -39.59 -16.41
N GLN A 114 -6.45 -40.65 -16.64
CA GLN A 114 -7.90 -40.75 -16.49
C GLN A 114 -8.47 -39.79 -15.42
N GLY A 115 -9.18 -38.74 -15.84
CA GLY A 115 -9.98 -37.88 -14.95
C GLY A 115 -9.84 -36.36 -15.13
N GLY A 116 -8.81 -35.86 -15.81
CA GLY A 116 -8.63 -34.42 -16.06
C GLY A 116 -9.32 -33.95 -17.35
N THR A 117 -10.29 -33.03 -17.26
CA THR A 117 -10.82 -32.33 -18.43
C THR A 117 -9.72 -31.44 -19.03
N ASN A 118 -9.43 -31.60 -20.33
CA ASN A 118 -8.55 -30.69 -21.05
C ASN A 118 -9.06 -29.25 -20.90
N VAL A 119 -8.28 -28.36 -20.29
CA VAL A 119 -8.55 -26.91 -20.31
C VAL A 119 -8.22 -26.41 -21.71
N THR A 120 -9.13 -26.62 -22.66
CA THR A 120 -9.00 -26.05 -23.99
C THR A 120 -9.38 -24.57 -23.92
N LEU A 121 -8.40 -23.68 -24.13
CA LEU A 121 -8.62 -22.26 -24.41
C LEU A 121 -9.39 -22.12 -25.72
N ASN A 122 -10.70 -22.31 -25.67
CA ASN A 122 -11.60 -22.09 -26.81
C ASN A 122 -11.77 -20.57 -27.02
N SER A 123 -11.93 -20.12 -28.26
CA SER A 123 -12.09 -18.70 -28.61
C SER A 123 -13.22 -18.04 -27.80
N HIS A 124 -14.32 -18.77 -27.55
CA HIS A 124 -15.43 -18.30 -26.72
C HIS A 124 -15.06 -18.02 -25.25
N THR A 125 -14.14 -18.81 -24.68
CA THR A 125 -13.64 -18.59 -23.31
C THR A 125 -12.78 -17.34 -23.24
N ILE A 126 -11.97 -17.08 -24.27
CA ILE A 126 -11.14 -15.87 -24.36
C ILE A 126 -12.01 -14.61 -24.45
N TYR A 127 -13.04 -14.63 -25.30
CA TYR A 127 -13.98 -13.51 -25.39
C TYR A 127 -14.67 -13.22 -24.05
N LEU A 128 -15.11 -14.26 -23.34
CA LEU A 128 -15.70 -14.10 -22.02
C LEU A 128 -14.72 -13.48 -21.02
N LEU A 129 -13.47 -13.97 -20.96
CA LEU A 129 -12.46 -13.45 -20.03
C LEU A 129 -12.16 -11.97 -20.29
N LEU A 130 -11.99 -11.58 -21.56
CA LEU A 130 -11.78 -10.18 -21.95
C LEU A 130 -12.97 -9.29 -21.57
N LEU A 131 -14.19 -9.77 -21.82
CA LEU A 131 -15.43 -9.06 -21.56
C LEU A 131 -15.67 -8.89 -20.05
N VAL A 132 -15.38 -9.92 -19.24
CA VAL A 132 -15.41 -9.86 -17.77
C VAL A 132 -14.34 -8.91 -17.22
N THR A 133 -13.15 -8.89 -17.82
CA THR A 133 -12.08 -7.97 -17.41
C THR A 133 -12.48 -6.52 -17.68
N ALA A 134 -13.06 -6.24 -18.86
CA ALA A 134 -13.59 -4.93 -19.19
C ALA A 134 -14.72 -4.50 -18.25
N ALA A 135 -15.66 -5.40 -17.94
CA ALA A 135 -16.73 -5.15 -16.97
C ALA A 135 -16.17 -4.87 -15.56
N GLY A 136 -15.16 -5.64 -15.13
CA GLY A 136 -14.45 -5.43 -13.86
C GLY A 136 -13.85 -4.04 -13.75
N LEU A 137 -13.14 -3.58 -14.79
CA LEU A 137 -12.58 -2.21 -14.82
C LEU A 137 -13.66 -1.12 -14.76
N VAL A 138 -14.79 -1.32 -15.45
CA VAL A 138 -15.92 -0.38 -15.42
C VAL A 138 -16.53 -0.33 -14.02
N PHE A 139 -16.85 -1.49 -13.42
CA PHE A 139 -17.42 -1.56 -12.07
C PHE A 139 -16.47 -1.01 -11.01
N SER A 140 -15.16 -1.30 -11.09
CA SER A 140 -14.18 -0.70 -10.18
C SER A 140 -14.08 0.81 -10.33
N THR A 141 -14.14 1.33 -11.57
CA THR A 141 -14.13 2.78 -11.81
C THR A 141 -15.37 3.44 -11.22
N ILE A 142 -16.55 2.85 -11.45
CA ILE A 142 -17.82 3.32 -10.85
C ILE A 142 -17.72 3.28 -9.33
N TYR A 143 -17.18 2.21 -8.75
CA TYR A 143 -16.98 2.11 -7.31
C TYR A 143 -16.10 3.25 -6.77
N LEU A 144 -14.95 3.54 -7.39
CA LEU A 144 -14.11 4.68 -6.98
C LEU A 144 -14.83 6.03 -7.11
N LEU A 145 -15.67 6.21 -8.13
CA LEU A 145 -16.48 7.43 -8.27
C LEU A 145 -17.50 7.56 -7.14
N LEU A 146 -18.13 6.45 -6.73
CA LEU A 146 -19.04 6.40 -5.58
C LEU A 146 -18.30 6.66 -4.27
N VAL A 147 -17.12 6.04 -4.07
CA VAL A 147 -16.25 6.29 -2.91
C VAL A 147 -15.90 7.77 -2.80
N ARG A 148 -15.65 8.46 -3.92
CA ARG A 148 -15.45 9.91 -3.91
C ARG A 148 -16.70 10.70 -3.57
N ALA A 149 -17.85 10.37 -4.17
CA ALA A 149 -19.09 11.12 -3.97
C ALA A 149 -19.63 10.98 -2.53
N PHE A 150 -19.49 9.79 -1.94
CA PHE A 150 -20.10 9.43 -0.66
C PHE A 150 -19.08 8.87 0.34
N THR A 151 -17.86 9.45 0.38
CA THR A 151 -16.72 8.88 1.13
C THR A 151 -17.03 8.62 2.60
N SER A 152 -17.61 9.60 3.28
CA SER A 152 -17.95 9.48 4.71
C SER A 152 -18.98 8.36 4.96
N VAL A 153 -19.99 8.26 4.10
CA VAL A 153 -21.04 7.23 4.21
C VAL A 153 -20.45 5.84 3.91
N ILE A 154 -19.65 5.71 2.85
CA ILE A 154 -19.05 4.42 2.48
C ILE A 154 -18.12 3.93 3.58
N LEU A 155 -17.24 4.78 4.12
CA LEU A 155 -16.36 4.40 5.24
C LEU A 155 -17.16 3.89 6.46
N GLN A 156 -18.28 4.55 6.80
CA GLN A 156 -19.15 4.09 7.89
C GLN A 156 -19.82 2.75 7.58
N VAL A 157 -20.39 2.61 6.39
CA VAL A 157 -21.10 1.40 5.96
C VAL A 157 -20.13 0.21 5.89
N THR A 158 -18.97 0.36 5.28
CA THR A 158 -17.98 -0.73 5.16
C THR A 158 -17.43 -1.14 6.51
N LEU A 159 -17.27 -0.20 7.43
CA LEU A 159 -16.82 -0.51 8.79
C LEU A 159 -17.88 -1.31 9.56
N VAL A 160 -19.15 -0.88 9.52
CA VAL A 160 -20.27 -1.63 10.13
C VAL A 160 -20.41 -3.01 9.50
N LEU A 161 -20.34 -3.08 8.17
CA LEU A 161 -20.44 -4.32 7.42
C LEU A 161 -19.30 -5.29 7.78
N SER A 162 -18.08 -4.79 7.96
CA SER A 162 -16.93 -5.59 8.39
C SER A 162 -17.15 -6.23 9.76
N VAL A 163 -17.59 -5.43 10.75
CA VAL A 163 -17.86 -5.93 12.12
C VAL A 163 -19.03 -6.91 12.10
N ALA A 164 -20.13 -6.58 11.42
CA ALA A 164 -21.31 -7.42 11.32
C ALA A 164 -20.99 -8.78 10.66
N SER A 165 -20.17 -8.78 9.60
CA SER A 165 -19.77 -10.00 8.90
C SER A 165 -18.89 -10.91 9.77
N ASN A 166 -17.95 -10.34 10.53
CA ASN A 166 -17.14 -11.11 11.47
C ASN A 166 -18.00 -11.76 12.57
N ILE A 167 -19.00 -11.04 13.10
CA ILE A 167 -19.96 -11.59 14.06
C ILE A 167 -20.79 -12.72 13.42
N ALA A 168 -21.29 -12.51 12.20
CA ALA A 168 -22.08 -13.52 11.49
C ALA A 168 -21.28 -14.81 11.25
N ILE A 169 -20.01 -14.70 10.83
CA ILE A 169 -19.12 -15.85 10.63
C ILE A 169 -18.82 -16.55 11.98
N ALA A 170 -18.58 -15.80 13.05
CA ALA A 170 -18.37 -16.37 14.38
C ALA A 170 -19.59 -17.19 14.84
N VAL A 171 -20.79 -16.63 14.71
CA VAL A 171 -22.05 -17.32 15.05
C VAL A 171 -22.23 -18.58 14.19
N TYR A 172 -21.98 -18.48 12.87
CA TYR A 172 -22.05 -19.63 11.98
C TYR A 172 -21.09 -20.76 12.40
N TYR A 173 -19.84 -20.46 12.76
CA TYR A 173 -18.89 -21.47 13.23
C TYR A 173 -19.24 -22.08 14.58
N TRP A 174 -19.86 -21.32 15.48
CA TRP A 174 -20.42 -21.87 16.72
C TRP A 174 -21.54 -22.89 16.42
N VAL A 175 -22.42 -22.57 15.47
CA VAL A 175 -23.54 -23.46 15.08
C VAL A 175 -23.02 -24.73 14.39
N THR A 176 -22.04 -24.62 13.50
CA THR A 176 -21.46 -25.79 12.79
C THR A 176 -20.48 -26.61 13.62
N LYS A 177 -20.26 -26.25 14.90
CA LYS A 177 -19.34 -26.90 15.84
C LYS A 177 -17.87 -26.88 15.37
N TYR A 178 -17.49 -25.91 14.54
CA TYR A 178 -16.10 -25.69 14.16
C TYR A 178 -15.40 -24.79 15.20
N TYR A 179 -15.06 -25.40 16.34
CA TYR A 179 -14.62 -24.67 17.55
C TYR A 179 -13.36 -23.82 17.37
N SER A 180 -12.37 -24.29 16.62
CA SER A 180 -11.12 -23.55 16.39
C SER A 180 -11.37 -22.23 15.65
N GLY A 181 -12.15 -22.29 14.56
CA GLY A 181 -12.55 -21.09 13.81
C GLY A 181 -13.49 -20.19 14.62
N ALA A 182 -14.41 -20.77 15.39
CA ALA A 182 -15.34 -20.02 16.22
C ALA A 182 -14.61 -19.14 17.25
N ILE A 183 -13.61 -19.68 17.95
CA ILE A 183 -12.82 -18.93 18.93
C ILE A 183 -12.08 -17.76 18.25
N ILE A 184 -11.38 -18.03 17.14
CA ILE A 184 -10.60 -17.01 16.41
C ILE A 184 -11.51 -15.87 15.93
N PHE A 185 -12.62 -16.19 15.25
CA PHE A 185 -13.54 -15.17 14.76
C PHE A 185 -14.28 -14.44 15.87
N THR A 186 -14.52 -15.08 17.02
CA THR A 186 -15.06 -14.40 18.20
C THR A 186 -14.08 -13.36 18.74
N ILE A 187 -12.79 -13.70 18.85
CA ILE A 187 -11.74 -12.76 19.27
C ILE A 187 -11.65 -11.59 18.29
N ILE A 188 -11.59 -11.87 16.99
CA ILE A 188 -11.57 -10.84 15.93
C ILE A 188 -12.81 -9.96 15.99
N ALA A 189 -14.00 -10.52 16.20
CA ALA A 189 -15.24 -9.76 16.31
C ALA A 189 -15.23 -8.83 17.54
N VAL A 190 -14.76 -9.30 18.70
CA VAL A 190 -14.63 -8.47 19.91
C VAL A 190 -13.65 -7.33 19.67
N PHE A 191 -12.46 -7.60 19.12
CA PHE A 191 -11.51 -6.55 18.75
C PHE A 191 -12.08 -5.59 17.71
N GLY A 192 -12.85 -6.09 16.73
CA GLY A 192 -13.51 -5.28 15.72
C GLY A 192 -14.56 -4.32 16.30
N ILE A 193 -15.33 -4.77 17.30
CA ILE A 193 -16.28 -3.91 18.03
C ILE A 193 -15.53 -2.82 18.81
N LEU A 194 -14.45 -3.16 19.51
CA LEU A 194 -13.65 -2.17 20.23
C LEU A 194 -13.01 -1.16 19.27
N ALA A 195 -12.48 -1.64 18.15
CA ALA A 195 -11.88 -0.82 17.12
C ALA A 195 -12.91 0.07 16.42
N TYR A 196 -14.17 -0.37 16.26
CA TYR A 196 -15.26 0.45 15.70
C TYR A 196 -15.42 1.78 16.45
N PHE A 197 -15.46 1.72 17.79
CA PHE A 197 -15.61 2.93 18.61
C PHE A 197 -14.41 3.87 18.48
N GLY A 198 -13.19 3.32 18.42
CA GLY A 198 -11.96 4.10 18.22
C GLY A 198 -11.85 4.72 16.83
N MET A 199 -12.19 3.97 15.77
CA MET A 199 -12.07 4.43 14.39
C MET A 199 -13.15 5.42 13.98
N ARG A 200 -14.34 5.38 14.61
CA ARG A 200 -15.47 6.26 14.26
C ARG A 200 -15.13 7.76 14.37
N SER A 201 -14.38 8.16 15.39
CA SER A 201 -13.94 9.55 15.56
C SER A 201 -12.96 9.99 14.49
N ARG A 202 -12.29 9.04 13.82
CA ARG A 202 -11.24 9.26 12.84
C ARG A 202 -11.72 9.25 11.38
N ILE A 203 -12.99 8.88 11.14
CA ILE A 203 -13.61 8.84 9.80
C ILE A 203 -13.53 10.18 9.04
N PRO A 204 -13.72 11.37 9.64
CA PRO A 204 -13.64 12.63 8.91
C PRO A 204 -12.27 12.84 8.26
N LEU A 205 -11.19 12.57 9.00
CA LEU A 205 -9.82 12.67 8.51
C LEU A 205 -9.60 11.71 7.32
N ALA A 206 -9.96 10.44 7.50
CA ALA A 206 -9.81 9.44 6.47
C ALA A 206 -10.60 9.79 5.20
N SER A 207 -11.82 10.31 5.36
CA SER A 207 -12.65 10.74 4.23
C SER A 207 -12.01 11.86 3.42
N LEU A 208 -11.38 12.83 4.09
CA LEU A 208 -10.77 13.96 3.41
C LEU A 208 -9.44 13.57 2.75
N MET A 209 -8.60 12.78 3.42
CA MET A 209 -7.37 12.27 2.83
C MET A 209 -7.68 11.42 1.59
N LEU A 210 -8.69 10.55 1.67
CA LEU A 210 -9.13 9.73 0.56
C LEU A 210 -9.64 10.59 -0.62
N GLN A 211 -10.44 11.64 -0.35
CA GLN A 211 -10.91 12.57 -1.38
C GLN A 211 -9.77 13.30 -2.09
N VAL A 212 -8.81 13.82 -1.33
CA VAL A 212 -7.63 14.50 -1.89
C VAL A 212 -6.82 13.55 -2.77
N VAL A 213 -6.56 12.33 -2.28
CA VAL A 213 -5.86 11.31 -3.07
C VAL A 213 -6.59 11.03 -4.37
N MET A 214 -7.91 10.79 -4.33
CA MET A 214 -8.70 10.53 -5.54
C MET A 214 -8.67 11.71 -6.52
N ASP A 215 -8.62 12.96 -6.04
CA ASP A 215 -8.47 14.14 -6.88
C ASP A 215 -7.08 14.20 -7.54
N VAL A 216 -6.02 13.85 -6.81
CA VAL A 216 -4.66 13.74 -7.35
C VAL A 216 -4.58 12.64 -8.42
N SER A 217 -5.14 11.46 -8.15
CA SER A 217 -5.10 10.31 -9.08
C SER A 217 -5.92 10.57 -10.35
N LYS A 218 -6.98 11.38 -10.29
CA LYS A 218 -7.75 11.79 -11.48
C LYS A 218 -6.92 12.63 -12.46
N HIS A 219 -6.12 13.55 -11.93
CA HIS A 219 -5.26 14.39 -12.75
C HIS A 219 -4.02 13.63 -13.22
N HIS A 220 -3.47 12.74 -12.39
CA HIS A 220 -2.28 11.95 -12.70
C HIS A 220 -2.64 10.51 -13.10
N LYS A 221 -3.06 10.33 -14.36
CA LYS A 221 -3.37 9.01 -14.93
C LYS A 221 -2.21 8.00 -14.84
N SER A 222 -0.98 8.49 -14.69
CA SER A 222 0.22 7.67 -14.52
C SER A 222 0.20 6.80 -13.26
N VAL A 223 -0.57 7.16 -12.23
CA VAL A 223 -0.79 6.31 -11.04
C VAL A 223 -1.35 4.94 -11.46
N TYR A 224 -2.42 4.94 -12.24
CA TYR A 224 -3.08 3.71 -12.69
C TYR A 224 -2.22 2.93 -13.67
N VAL A 225 -1.48 3.62 -14.54
CA VAL A 225 -0.53 2.97 -15.46
C VAL A 225 0.53 2.18 -14.67
N VAL A 226 1.09 2.77 -13.60
CA VAL A 226 2.06 2.09 -12.74
C VAL A 226 1.41 0.87 -12.07
N ALA A 227 0.23 1.01 -11.47
CA ALA A 227 -0.46 -0.10 -10.80
C ALA A 227 -0.79 -1.26 -11.74
N PHE A 228 -1.33 -1.00 -12.95
CA PHE A 228 -1.63 -2.04 -13.93
C PHE A 228 -0.37 -2.65 -14.53
N SER A 229 0.68 -1.85 -14.76
CA SER A 229 1.96 -2.39 -15.23
C SER A 229 2.58 -3.34 -14.19
N GLY A 230 2.51 -2.99 -12.91
CA GLY A 230 2.89 -3.85 -11.80
C GLY A 230 2.10 -5.15 -11.78
N LEU A 231 0.77 -5.09 -11.94
CA LEU A 231 -0.08 -6.27 -12.03
C LEU A 231 0.32 -7.20 -13.19
N ILE A 232 0.57 -6.65 -14.39
CA ILE A 232 0.95 -7.44 -15.57
C ILE A 232 2.31 -8.11 -15.34
N VAL A 233 3.29 -7.36 -14.81
CA VAL A 233 4.62 -7.90 -14.50
C VAL A 233 4.51 -9.00 -13.44
N GLN A 234 3.72 -8.79 -12.39
CA GLN A 234 3.47 -9.77 -11.34
C GLN A 234 2.82 -11.04 -11.89
N ALA A 235 1.82 -10.91 -12.75
CA ALA A 235 1.15 -12.05 -13.39
C ALA A 235 2.11 -12.82 -14.32
N ALA A 236 2.91 -12.13 -15.12
CA ALA A 236 3.92 -12.73 -15.98
C ALA A 236 4.98 -13.48 -15.16
N LEU A 237 5.38 -12.91 -14.02
CA LEU A 237 6.28 -13.54 -13.05
C LEU A 237 5.65 -14.82 -12.51
N SER A 238 4.42 -14.77 -11.97
CA SER A 238 3.73 -15.96 -11.45
C SER A 238 3.64 -17.08 -12.48
N VAL A 239 3.33 -16.75 -13.74
CA VAL A 239 3.32 -17.73 -14.84
C VAL A 239 4.70 -18.34 -15.04
N TRP A 240 5.74 -17.53 -15.18
CA TRP A 240 7.12 -18.00 -15.36
C TRP A 240 7.58 -18.91 -14.23
N PHE A 241 7.26 -18.57 -12.98
CA PHE A 241 7.60 -19.39 -11.81
C PHE A 241 6.83 -20.71 -11.77
N ILE A 242 5.52 -20.72 -12.05
CA ILE A 242 4.73 -21.96 -12.08
C ILE A 242 5.28 -22.93 -13.13
N PHE A 243 5.54 -22.44 -14.35
CA PHE A 243 6.12 -23.26 -15.41
C PHE A 243 7.52 -23.78 -15.05
N THR A 244 8.33 -22.95 -14.40
CA THR A 244 9.66 -23.35 -13.92
C THR A 244 9.55 -24.45 -12.87
N ALA A 245 8.68 -24.30 -11.86
CA ALA A 245 8.48 -25.29 -10.81
C ALA A 245 7.99 -26.64 -11.35
N ILE A 246 7.07 -26.63 -12.32
CA ILE A 246 6.61 -27.85 -12.99
C ILE A 246 7.76 -28.51 -13.76
N ALA A 247 8.55 -27.73 -14.52
CA ALA A 247 9.68 -28.24 -15.26
C ALA A 247 10.79 -28.80 -14.35
N THR A 248 11.04 -28.15 -13.22
CA THR A 248 11.99 -28.59 -12.19
C THR A 248 11.52 -29.90 -11.56
N TYR A 249 10.25 -29.99 -11.19
CA TYR A 249 9.67 -31.22 -10.67
C TYR A 249 9.79 -32.35 -11.69
N ALA A 250 9.45 -32.12 -12.97
CA ALA A 250 9.56 -33.14 -14.01
C ALA A 250 11.00 -33.64 -14.20
N LYS A 251 11.97 -32.72 -14.29
CA LYS A 251 13.36 -33.04 -14.62
C LYS A 251 14.12 -33.80 -13.53
N TRP A 252 14.02 -33.37 -12.26
CA TRP A 252 14.87 -33.89 -11.18
C TRP A 252 14.21 -34.93 -10.28
N THR A 253 12.92 -35.22 -10.47
CA THR A 253 12.21 -36.26 -9.70
C THR A 253 12.72 -37.66 -10.07
N PRO A 254 13.10 -38.50 -9.09
CA PRO A 254 13.49 -39.88 -9.34
C PRO A 254 12.39 -40.67 -10.06
N ASN A 255 12.77 -41.52 -11.02
CA ASN A 255 11.87 -42.35 -11.85
C ASN A 255 10.94 -41.57 -12.82
N SER A 256 11.18 -40.27 -13.06
CA SER A 256 10.48 -39.56 -14.12
C SER A 256 11.02 -39.97 -15.51
N ALA A 257 10.18 -39.87 -16.55
CA ALA A 257 10.57 -40.20 -17.92
C ALA A 257 11.75 -39.35 -18.45
N THR A 258 11.99 -38.19 -17.83
CA THR A 258 13.06 -37.25 -18.17
C THR A 258 14.32 -37.43 -17.31
N CYS A 259 14.28 -38.30 -16.30
CA CYS A 259 15.43 -38.65 -15.48
C CYS A 259 16.23 -39.77 -16.16
N GLY A 260 17.09 -39.41 -17.11
CA GLY A 260 17.97 -40.33 -17.85
C GLY A 260 19.38 -40.51 -17.25
N ASN A 261 20.11 -41.50 -17.77
CA ASN A 261 21.50 -41.84 -17.42
C ASN A 261 22.45 -40.65 -17.64
N GLY A 262 22.70 -39.85 -16.60
CA GLY A 262 23.57 -38.66 -16.66
C GLY A 262 23.09 -37.49 -15.79
N THR A 263 21.87 -37.55 -15.25
CA THR A 263 21.31 -36.52 -14.36
C THR A 263 21.29 -37.03 -12.92
N SER A 264 21.83 -36.28 -11.96
CA SER A 264 21.74 -36.61 -10.53
C SER A 264 20.33 -36.34 -9.99
N CYS A 265 19.39 -37.23 -10.31
CA CYS A 265 18.03 -37.16 -9.80
C CYS A 265 18.02 -37.54 -8.33
N SER A 266 17.59 -36.61 -7.48
CA SER A 266 17.50 -36.82 -6.04
C SER A 266 16.32 -36.01 -5.50
N SER A 267 15.52 -36.64 -4.64
CA SER A 267 14.44 -35.95 -3.94
C SER A 267 14.94 -34.74 -3.14
N GLY A 268 16.19 -34.80 -2.63
CA GLY A 268 16.84 -33.68 -1.97
C GLY A 268 17.13 -32.52 -2.92
N THR A 269 17.59 -32.81 -4.14
CA THR A 269 17.85 -31.78 -5.17
C THR A 269 16.56 -31.11 -5.62
N VAL A 270 15.48 -31.87 -5.85
CA VAL A 270 14.16 -31.29 -6.19
C VAL A 270 13.67 -30.38 -5.08
N THR A 271 13.71 -30.86 -3.83
CA THR A 271 13.25 -30.10 -2.67
C THR A 271 14.04 -28.80 -2.52
N GLY A 272 15.37 -28.85 -2.66
CA GLY A 272 16.24 -27.67 -2.59
C GLY A 272 15.97 -26.65 -3.71
N LEU A 273 15.78 -27.11 -4.95
CA LEU A 273 15.48 -26.23 -6.09
C LEU A 273 14.10 -25.59 -5.95
N ILE A 274 13.06 -26.36 -5.60
CA ILE A 274 11.71 -25.81 -5.37
C ILE A 274 11.70 -24.81 -4.22
N PHE A 275 12.45 -25.07 -3.15
CA PHE A 275 12.59 -24.10 -2.05
C PHE A 275 13.28 -22.82 -2.50
N PHE A 276 14.34 -22.92 -3.30
CA PHE A 276 15.02 -21.76 -3.89
C PHE A 276 14.13 -20.98 -4.87
N GLU A 277 13.32 -21.67 -5.68
CA GLU A 277 12.35 -21.05 -6.57
C GLU A 277 11.24 -20.34 -5.80
N LEU A 278 10.74 -20.94 -4.72
CA LEU A 278 9.77 -20.32 -3.82
C LEU A 278 10.35 -19.04 -3.18
N PHE A 279 11.55 -19.12 -2.62
CA PHE A 279 12.26 -17.94 -2.09
C PHE A 279 12.43 -16.85 -3.14
N SER A 280 12.87 -17.23 -4.35
CA SER A 280 13.02 -16.30 -5.48
C SER A 280 11.70 -15.63 -5.84
N TYR A 281 10.60 -16.39 -5.87
CA TYR A 281 9.28 -15.89 -6.21
C TYR A 281 8.80 -14.86 -5.18
N LEU A 282 8.84 -15.22 -3.89
CA LEU A 282 8.40 -14.35 -2.81
C LEU A 282 9.21 -13.05 -2.78
N TRP A 283 10.54 -13.16 -2.85
CA TRP A 283 11.39 -11.99 -2.78
C TRP A 283 11.22 -11.07 -3.99
N THR A 284 11.17 -11.63 -5.20
CA THR A 284 10.98 -10.83 -6.42
C THR A 284 9.60 -10.17 -6.45
N SER A 285 8.56 -10.87 -5.99
CA SER A 285 7.19 -10.33 -5.89
C SER A 285 7.12 -9.15 -4.94
N GLN A 286 7.71 -9.28 -3.74
CA GLN A 286 7.80 -8.20 -2.77
C GLN A 286 8.53 -6.98 -3.37
N VAL A 287 9.65 -7.19 -4.05
CA VAL A 287 10.40 -6.08 -4.71
C VAL A 287 9.56 -5.39 -5.78
N ILE A 288 8.84 -6.13 -6.64
CA ILE A 288 8.00 -5.54 -7.69
C ILE A 288 6.89 -4.67 -7.09
N GLY A 289 6.17 -5.20 -6.08
CA GLY A 289 5.11 -4.46 -5.39
C GLY A 289 5.64 -3.17 -4.74
N ASN A 290 6.78 -3.26 -4.06
CA ASN A 290 7.39 -2.14 -3.36
C ASN A 290 8.02 -1.11 -4.33
N VAL A 291 8.52 -1.53 -5.50
CA VAL A 291 8.93 -0.60 -6.58
C VAL A 291 7.72 0.15 -7.13
N CYS A 292 6.57 -0.50 -7.29
CA CYS A 292 5.33 0.17 -7.73
C CYS A 292 4.87 1.20 -6.68
N LEU A 293 4.88 0.82 -5.40
CA LEU A 293 4.59 1.72 -4.27
C LEU A 293 5.53 2.94 -4.28
N ALA A 294 6.85 2.71 -4.33
CA ALA A 294 7.85 3.78 -4.35
C ALA A 294 7.71 4.69 -5.58
N THR A 295 7.32 4.14 -6.73
CA THR A 295 7.06 4.90 -7.96
C THR A 295 5.85 5.82 -7.80
N MET A 296 4.75 5.33 -7.20
CA MET A 296 3.55 6.12 -6.95
C MET A 296 3.80 7.20 -5.88
N ALA A 297 4.52 6.84 -4.81
CA ALA A 297 4.87 7.75 -3.72
C ALA A 297 5.83 8.86 -4.19
N GLY A 298 6.96 8.50 -4.81
CA GLY A 298 7.99 9.45 -5.25
C GLY A 298 7.68 10.20 -6.55
N GLY A 299 6.59 9.82 -7.24
CA GLY A 299 6.18 10.40 -8.52
C GLY A 299 4.94 11.30 -8.38
N PRO A 300 3.74 10.79 -8.68
CA PRO A 300 2.52 11.60 -8.71
C PRO A 300 2.10 12.14 -7.34
N TYR A 301 2.14 11.33 -6.28
CA TYR A 301 1.69 11.77 -4.95
C TYR A 301 2.68 12.70 -4.26
N GLY A 302 3.96 12.33 -4.23
CA GLY A 302 5.03 13.19 -3.70
C GLY A 302 5.19 14.45 -4.52
N GLY A 303 5.12 14.36 -5.86
CA GLY A 303 5.21 15.53 -6.71
C GLY A 303 4.05 16.51 -6.51
N TRP A 304 2.81 16.01 -6.33
CA TRP A 304 1.68 16.86 -5.96
C TRP A 304 1.86 17.52 -4.58
N TYR A 305 2.35 16.75 -3.59
CA TYR A 305 2.56 17.25 -2.23
C TYR A 305 3.59 18.39 -2.21
N TYR A 306 4.78 18.18 -2.79
CA TYR A 306 5.88 19.14 -2.72
C TYR A 306 5.77 20.27 -3.76
N PHE A 307 5.46 19.97 -5.02
CA PHE A 307 5.50 20.95 -6.13
C PHE A 307 4.12 21.51 -6.52
N GLY A 308 3.03 21.01 -5.93
CA GLY A 308 1.67 21.43 -6.26
C GLY A 308 1.20 20.94 -7.64
N PRO A 309 0.05 21.44 -8.14
CA PRO A 309 -0.49 21.06 -9.44
C PRO A 309 0.50 21.35 -10.57
N SER A 310 0.59 20.45 -11.55
CA SER A 310 1.55 20.52 -12.68
C SER A 310 1.54 21.87 -13.43
N ASN A 311 0.43 22.61 -13.34
CA ASN A 311 0.23 23.91 -13.96
C ASN A 311 1.02 25.06 -13.29
N MET A 312 1.62 24.84 -12.11
CA MET A 312 2.46 25.82 -11.41
C MET A 312 3.98 25.65 -11.70
N GLY A 313 4.35 24.77 -12.64
CA GLY A 313 5.62 24.88 -13.39
C GLY A 313 6.88 24.29 -12.75
N GLN A 314 6.80 23.58 -11.62
CA GLN A 314 7.99 23.05 -10.92
C GLN A 314 8.07 21.50 -10.89
N MET A 315 7.04 20.80 -11.38
CA MET A 315 7.05 19.34 -11.41
C MET A 315 7.85 18.82 -12.62
N PRO A 316 8.70 17.78 -12.49
CA PRO A 316 9.41 17.17 -13.61
C PRO A 316 8.45 16.73 -14.72
N LYS A 317 8.83 16.87 -16.00
CA LYS A 317 7.96 16.58 -17.17
C LYS A 317 7.31 15.19 -17.15
N ASN A 318 8.01 14.18 -16.62
CA ASN A 318 7.50 12.82 -16.44
C ASN A 318 7.79 12.32 -15.00
N PRO A 319 6.98 12.71 -14.00
CA PRO A 319 7.29 12.47 -12.59
C PRO A 319 7.23 10.98 -12.23
N SER A 320 6.34 10.21 -12.87
CA SER A 320 6.26 8.77 -12.65
C SER A 320 7.42 8.00 -13.27
N LEU A 321 7.89 8.38 -14.46
CA LEU A 321 9.03 7.69 -15.09
C LEU A 321 10.34 8.00 -14.39
N SER A 322 10.53 9.25 -13.93
CA SER A 322 11.71 9.60 -13.14
C SER A 322 11.68 8.90 -11.77
N ALA A 323 10.53 8.84 -11.11
CA ALA A 323 10.37 8.09 -9.86
C ALA A 323 10.61 6.59 -10.05
N PHE A 324 10.09 5.99 -11.13
CA PHE A 324 10.34 4.60 -11.48
C PHE A 324 11.83 4.34 -11.71
N ALA A 325 12.49 5.17 -12.53
CA ALA A 325 13.91 5.04 -12.77
C ALA A 325 14.74 5.12 -11.48
N ARG A 326 14.40 6.06 -10.57
CA ARG A 326 15.06 6.16 -9.25
C ARG A 326 14.78 4.92 -8.38
N ALA A 327 13.53 4.46 -8.33
CA ALA A 327 13.13 3.28 -7.56
C ALA A 327 13.83 2.01 -8.05
N SER A 328 13.94 1.83 -9.37
CA SER A 328 14.55 0.65 -10.01
C SER A 328 16.08 0.70 -10.12
N THR A 329 16.73 1.82 -9.79
CA THR A 329 18.20 1.92 -9.87
C THR A 329 18.82 2.33 -8.54
N LEU A 330 18.55 3.55 -8.08
CA LEU A 330 19.20 4.15 -6.91
C LEU A 330 18.67 3.56 -5.59
N SER A 331 17.36 3.34 -5.51
CA SER A 331 16.70 2.84 -4.30
C SER A 331 16.43 1.33 -4.32
N LEU A 332 16.77 0.63 -5.40
CA LEU A 332 16.46 -0.78 -5.56
C LEU A 332 17.13 -1.64 -4.48
N GLY A 333 18.36 -1.32 -4.07
CA GLY A 333 19.05 -2.02 -2.98
C GLY A 333 18.33 -1.88 -1.63
N SER A 334 17.86 -0.68 -1.31
CA SER A 334 17.09 -0.40 -0.09
C SER A 334 15.72 -1.08 -0.09
N ILE A 335 15.04 -1.07 -1.25
CA ILE A 335 13.76 -1.77 -1.43
C ILE A 335 13.96 -3.29 -1.29
N ALA A 336 15.00 -3.83 -1.92
CA ALA A 336 15.36 -5.25 -1.84
C ALA A 336 15.70 -5.68 -0.41
N PHE A 337 16.41 -4.85 0.36
CA PHE A 337 16.74 -5.14 1.75
C PHE A 337 15.50 -5.25 2.63
N GLY A 338 14.61 -4.26 2.59
CA GLY A 338 13.35 -4.34 3.35
C GLY A 338 12.49 -5.54 2.92
N SER A 339 12.45 -5.79 1.60
CA SER A 339 11.63 -6.89 1.03
C SER A 339 12.17 -8.26 1.45
N LEU A 340 13.49 -8.37 1.62
CA LEU A 340 14.14 -9.60 2.08
C LEU A 340 13.71 -9.96 3.50
N ILE A 341 13.61 -8.97 4.40
CA ILE A 341 13.19 -9.20 5.79
C ILE A 341 11.78 -9.80 5.83
N VAL A 342 10.84 -9.21 5.09
CA VAL A 342 9.46 -9.73 5.00
C VAL A 342 9.46 -11.14 4.40
N THR A 343 10.22 -11.34 3.31
CA THR A 343 10.31 -12.66 2.64
C THR A 343 10.85 -13.75 3.57
N LEU A 344 11.84 -13.45 4.42
CA LEU A 344 12.38 -14.42 5.36
C LEU A 344 11.36 -14.80 6.46
N LEU A 345 10.54 -13.84 6.90
CA LEU A 345 9.45 -14.10 7.85
C LEU A 345 8.35 -14.94 7.20
N GLU A 346 7.99 -14.63 5.95
CA GLU A 346 7.01 -15.39 5.17
C GLU A 346 7.49 -16.83 4.95
N LEU A 347 8.76 -17.03 4.57
CA LEU A 347 9.36 -18.37 4.46
C LEU A 347 9.37 -19.13 5.78
N LEU A 348 9.73 -18.47 6.87
CA LEU A 348 9.71 -19.09 8.20
C LEU A 348 8.29 -19.54 8.55
N ARG A 349 7.28 -18.74 8.25
CA ARG A 349 5.87 -19.09 8.45
C ARG A 349 5.45 -20.27 7.58
N ILE A 350 5.86 -20.33 6.32
CA ILE A 350 5.60 -21.47 5.43
C ILE A 350 6.21 -22.75 6.01
N ILE A 351 7.46 -22.68 6.50
CA ILE A 351 8.14 -23.82 7.13
C ILE A 351 7.40 -24.27 8.40
N LEU A 352 7.00 -23.34 9.28
CA LEU A 352 6.28 -23.67 10.51
C LEU A 352 4.90 -24.30 10.23
N ASN A 353 4.21 -23.84 9.18
CA ASN A 353 2.95 -24.44 8.75
C ASN A 353 3.16 -25.86 8.17
N SER A 354 4.27 -26.07 7.46
CA SER A 354 4.65 -27.40 6.98
C SER A 354 4.96 -28.35 8.14
N ILE A 355 5.74 -27.91 9.14
CA ILE A 355 6.00 -28.68 10.37
C ILE A 355 4.69 -29.02 11.08
N ARG A 356 3.79 -28.05 11.22
CA ARG A 356 2.47 -28.28 11.81
C ARG A 356 1.67 -29.36 11.06
N ALA A 357 1.67 -29.33 9.73
CA ALA A 357 0.96 -30.33 8.93
C ALA A 357 1.56 -31.73 9.14
N ASN A 358 2.89 -31.85 9.09
CA ASN A 358 3.58 -33.11 9.33
C ASN A 358 3.37 -33.64 10.76
N ALA A 359 3.38 -32.78 11.78
CA ALA A 359 3.14 -33.14 13.18
C ALA A 359 1.70 -33.59 13.44
N ALA A 360 0.73 -33.02 12.72
CA ALA A 360 -0.66 -33.44 12.78
C ALA A 360 -0.86 -34.84 12.16
N GLU A 361 -0.12 -35.16 11.09
CA GLU A 361 -0.12 -36.49 10.47
C GLU A 361 0.59 -37.54 11.32
N SER A 362 1.69 -37.18 11.99
CA SER A 362 2.47 -38.10 12.83
C SER A 362 1.88 -38.37 14.22
N GLY A 363 0.75 -37.73 14.57
CA GLY A 363 0.08 -37.94 15.86
C GLY A 363 0.75 -37.23 17.04
N SER A 364 1.48 -36.13 16.78
CA SER A 364 2.23 -35.35 17.77
C SER A 364 1.50 -34.02 18.11
N PRO A 365 0.46 -34.04 18.95
CA PRO A 365 -0.38 -32.86 19.19
C PRO A 365 0.37 -31.69 19.85
N VAL A 366 1.40 -31.98 20.63
CA VAL A 366 2.23 -30.95 21.31
C VAL A 366 3.10 -30.21 20.30
N GLU A 367 3.74 -30.92 19.37
CA GLU A 367 4.54 -30.33 18.31
C GLU A 367 3.67 -29.50 17.35
N ALA A 368 2.49 -30.02 16.99
CA ALA A 368 1.52 -29.29 16.17
C ALA A 368 1.02 -28.01 16.86
N ALA A 369 0.80 -28.04 18.18
CA ALA A 369 0.39 -26.87 18.96
C ALA A 369 1.50 -25.82 19.05
N LEU A 370 2.75 -26.23 19.33
CA LEU A 370 3.91 -25.33 19.38
C LEU A 370 4.18 -24.68 18.02
N ALA A 371 4.14 -25.47 16.93
CA ALA A 371 4.31 -24.95 15.57
C ALA A 371 3.19 -23.97 15.20
N CYS A 372 1.95 -24.21 15.64
CA CYS A 372 0.83 -23.29 15.45
C CYS A 372 1.06 -21.95 16.18
N CYS A 373 1.48 -21.98 17.45
CA CYS A 373 1.79 -20.78 18.21
C CYS A 373 2.93 -19.99 17.56
N ALA A 374 4.03 -20.66 17.18
CA ALA A 374 5.16 -20.03 16.51
C ALA A 374 4.75 -19.41 15.17
N ALA A 375 3.97 -20.12 14.34
CA ALA A 375 3.46 -19.59 13.07
C ALA A 375 2.58 -18.35 13.28
N CYS A 376 1.79 -18.31 14.36
CA CYS A 376 0.99 -17.15 14.72
C CYS A 376 1.87 -15.95 15.12
N PHE A 377 2.87 -16.15 15.98
CA PHE A 377 3.79 -15.08 16.39
C PHE A 377 4.59 -14.54 15.21
N VAL A 378 5.13 -15.42 14.37
CA VAL A 378 5.85 -15.02 13.16
C VAL A 378 4.93 -14.27 12.20
N GLY A 379 3.69 -14.72 12.00
CA GLY A 379 2.71 -14.02 11.18
C GLY A 379 2.35 -12.61 11.69
N CYS A 380 2.29 -12.42 13.03
CA CYS A 380 2.11 -11.09 13.61
C CYS A 380 3.32 -10.18 13.34
N ILE A 381 4.54 -10.71 13.47
CA ILE A 381 5.78 -9.96 13.20
C ILE A 381 5.88 -9.62 11.72
N GLU A 382 5.62 -10.58 10.83
CA GLU A 382 5.55 -10.41 9.37
C GLU A 382 4.63 -9.25 9.01
N SER A 383 3.39 -9.27 9.51
CA SER A 383 2.39 -8.23 9.25
C SER A 383 2.83 -6.85 9.76
N LEU A 384 3.45 -6.79 10.94
CA LEU A 384 3.95 -5.55 11.52
C LEU A 384 5.12 -4.97 10.71
N VAL A 385 6.06 -5.83 10.30
CA VAL A 385 7.22 -5.43 9.50
C VAL A 385 6.80 -5.01 8.10
N GLU A 386 5.87 -5.73 7.46
CA GLU A 386 5.33 -5.34 6.16
C GLU A 386 4.66 -3.97 6.22
N TYR A 387 3.81 -3.75 7.23
CA TYR A 387 3.17 -2.46 7.46
C TYR A 387 4.18 -1.34 7.68
N PHE A 388 5.16 -1.55 8.55
CA PHE A 388 6.21 -0.56 8.80
C PHE A 388 7.05 -0.28 7.55
N ASN A 389 7.41 -1.33 6.80
CA ASN A 389 8.21 -1.22 5.59
C ASN A 389 7.51 -0.41 4.51
N ARG A 390 6.19 -0.50 4.38
CA ARG A 390 5.40 0.35 3.47
C ARG A 390 5.72 1.83 3.66
N TYR A 391 5.77 2.31 4.90
CA TYR A 391 6.11 3.71 5.21
C TYR A 391 7.59 4.00 5.00
N ALA A 392 8.48 3.06 5.35
CA ALA A 392 9.91 3.20 5.07
C ALA A 392 10.20 3.29 3.55
N TYR A 393 9.48 2.57 2.70
CA TYR A 393 9.62 2.69 1.24
C TYR A 393 9.12 4.03 0.72
N ILE A 394 8.07 4.60 1.31
CA ILE A 394 7.60 5.95 1.00
C ILE A 394 8.67 6.98 1.38
N GLU A 395 9.26 6.88 2.57
CA GLU A 395 10.41 7.69 2.99
C GLU A 395 11.59 7.59 2.01
N ILE A 396 11.95 6.36 1.58
CA ILE A 396 13.00 6.13 0.58
C ILE A 396 12.63 6.80 -0.76
N ALA A 397 11.36 6.74 -1.17
CA ALA A 397 10.89 7.30 -2.43
C ALA A 397 10.85 8.83 -2.43
N LEU A 398 10.47 9.45 -1.31
CA LEU A 398 10.39 10.90 -1.16
C LEU A 398 11.75 11.53 -0.92
N TYR A 399 12.60 10.92 -0.06
CA TYR A 399 13.84 11.54 0.42
C TYR A 399 15.13 10.89 -0.10
N GLY A 400 15.05 9.74 -0.79
CA GLY A 400 16.22 9.06 -1.37
C GLY A 400 17.23 8.55 -0.33
N LYS A 401 16.77 8.29 0.91
CA LYS A 401 17.59 7.77 2.01
C LYS A 401 17.80 6.25 1.84
N PRO A 402 18.90 5.67 2.37
CA PRO A 402 19.02 4.21 2.48
C PRO A 402 18.00 3.66 3.51
N TYR A 403 17.81 2.34 3.54
CA TYR A 403 16.71 1.73 4.29
C TYR A 403 16.78 1.99 5.80
N ILE A 404 17.95 1.84 6.43
CA ILE A 404 18.06 1.96 7.89
C ILE A 404 17.72 3.37 8.39
N PRO A 405 18.23 4.48 7.80
CA PRO A 405 17.77 5.82 8.15
C PRO A 405 16.29 6.04 7.89
N ALA A 406 15.76 5.60 6.75
CA ALA A 406 14.33 5.73 6.43
C ALA A 406 13.44 4.99 7.43
N ALA A 407 13.86 3.79 7.88
CA ALA A 407 13.21 3.05 8.94
C ALA A 407 13.25 3.82 10.27
N LYS A 408 14.37 4.44 10.64
CA LYS A 408 14.45 5.24 11.88
C LYS A 408 13.49 6.44 11.84
N ASP A 409 13.37 7.11 10.70
CA ASP A 409 12.46 8.25 10.54
C ASP A 409 10.99 7.77 10.57
N THR A 410 10.69 6.66 9.91
CA THR A 410 9.37 5.99 10.00
C THR A 410 9.02 5.64 11.46
N TRP A 411 9.98 5.14 12.24
CA TRP A 411 9.77 4.82 13.64
C TRP A 411 9.48 6.07 14.48
N ARG A 412 10.15 7.19 14.22
CA ARG A 412 9.86 8.48 14.88
C ARG A 412 8.46 8.96 14.53
N LEU A 413 8.10 8.91 13.25
CA LEU A 413 6.75 9.24 12.78
C LEU A 413 5.68 8.39 13.49
N PHE A 414 5.92 7.09 13.64
CA PHE A 414 4.99 6.20 14.34
C PHE A 414 4.93 6.42 15.84
N LYS A 415 6.06 6.75 16.48
CA LYS A 415 6.08 7.06 17.91
C LYS A 415 5.23 8.29 18.23
N ASP A 416 5.25 9.28 17.34
CA ASP A 416 4.57 10.55 17.57
C ASP A 416 3.12 10.53 17.08
N ARG A 417 2.85 9.82 15.97
CA ARG A 417 1.56 9.91 15.23
C ARG A 417 1.03 8.56 14.71
N GLY A 418 1.63 7.44 15.12
CA GLY A 418 1.39 6.13 14.52
C GLY A 418 -0.03 5.58 14.67
N ILE A 419 -0.74 5.93 15.75
CA ILE A 419 -2.13 5.49 15.96
C ILE A 419 -3.05 6.08 14.89
N ASP A 420 -2.85 7.36 14.54
CA ASP A 420 -3.68 8.03 13.55
C ASP A 420 -3.35 7.55 12.13
N ALA A 421 -2.06 7.29 11.86
CA ALA A 421 -1.60 6.63 10.64
C ALA A 421 -2.32 5.29 10.44
N LEU A 422 -2.28 4.46 11.49
CA LEU A 422 -2.81 3.10 11.48
C LEU A 422 -4.33 3.07 11.30
N ILE A 423 -5.05 3.95 12.00
CA ILE A 423 -6.50 4.01 11.88
C ILE A 423 -6.91 4.47 10.47
N ASN A 424 -6.24 5.48 9.92
CA ASN A 424 -6.57 5.99 8.59
C ASN A 424 -6.30 4.97 7.48
N ASP A 425 -5.12 4.34 7.51
CA ASP A 425 -4.75 3.32 6.53
C ASP A 425 -5.65 2.09 6.67
N SER A 426 -5.99 1.67 7.90
CA SER A 426 -6.94 0.58 8.16
C SER A 426 -8.35 0.89 7.64
N LEU A 427 -8.89 2.08 7.91
CA LEU A 427 -10.21 2.51 7.42
C LEU A 427 -10.26 2.52 5.89
N THR A 428 -9.22 3.06 5.26
CA THR A 428 -9.11 3.07 3.80
C THR A 428 -9.02 1.66 3.24
N GLY A 429 -8.15 0.82 3.79
CA GLY A 429 -7.96 -0.56 3.35
C GLY A 429 -9.21 -1.43 3.50
N ILE A 430 -9.94 -1.29 4.62
CA ILE A 430 -11.23 -1.99 4.84
C ILE A 430 -12.24 -1.56 3.77
N ALA A 431 -12.38 -0.26 3.52
CA ALA A 431 -13.33 0.24 2.53
C ALA A 431 -12.98 -0.19 1.11
N MET A 432 -11.70 -0.16 0.76
CA MET A 432 -11.23 -0.64 -0.55
C MET A 432 -11.46 -2.14 -0.73
N THR A 433 -11.21 -2.93 0.30
CA THR A 433 -11.36 -4.40 0.27
C THR A 433 -12.82 -4.81 0.12
N TRP A 434 -13.73 -4.21 0.89
CA TRP A 434 -15.18 -4.46 0.74
C TRP A 434 -15.71 -4.00 -0.62
N GLY A 435 -15.16 -2.91 -1.15
CA GLY A 435 -15.38 -2.48 -2.52
C GLY A 435 -14.99 -3.53 -3.55
N ALA A 436 -13.80 -4.10 -3.39
CA ALA A 436 -13.32 -5.15 -4.27
C ALA A 436 -14.20 -6.41 -4.22
N TYR A 437 -14.65 -6.82 -3.04
CA TYR A 437 -15.62 -7.91 -2.89
C TYR A 437 -16.92 -7.61 -3.65
N LEU A 438 -17.46 -6.40 -3.52
CA LEU A 438 -18.67 -5.98 -4.23
C LEU A 438 -18.45 -6.02 -5.75
N VAL A 439 -17.33 -5.51 -6.26
CA VAL A 439 -17.01 -5.53 -7.69
C VAL A 439 -16.86 -6.98 -8.19
N GLY A 440 -16.20 -7.85 -7.43
CA GLY A 440 -16.10 -9.27 -7.76
C GLY A 440 -17.47 -9.93 -7.87
N LEU A 441 -18.38 -9.66 -6.92
CA LEU A 441 -19.75 -10.18 -6.95
C LEU A 441 -20.53 -9.68 -8.17
N LEU A 442 -20.39 -8.39 -8.54
CA LEU A 442 -21.01 -7.83 -9.73
C LEU A 442 -20.45 -8.46 -11.03
N CYS A 443 -19.15 -8.73 -11.10
CA CYS A 443 -18.54 -9.43 -12.23
C CYS A 443 -19.03 -10.87 -12.35
N SER A 444 -19.18 -11.55 -11.21
CA SER A 444 -19.75 -12.91 -11.15
C SER A 444 -21.20 -12.91 -11.63
N LEU A 445 -22.03 -11.99 -11.13
CA LEU A 445 -23.41 -11.84 -11.58
C LEU A 445 -23.49 -11.54 -13.08
N PHE A 446 -22.64 -10.67 -13.58
CA PHE A 446 -22.56 -10.35 -15.00
C PHE A 446 -22.18 -11.56 -15.85
N ALA A 447 -21.19 -12.36 -15.43
CA ALA A 447 -20.83 -13.61 -16.09
C ALA A 447 -21.99 -14.63 -16.07
N TYR A 448 -22.74 -14.70 -14.97
CA TYR A 448 -23.94 -15.55 -14.87
C TYR A 448 -25.00 -15.17 -15.92
N VAL A 449 -25.31 -13.88 -16.03
CA VAL A 449 -26.27 -13.36 -17.02
C VAL A 449 -25.78 -13.63 -18.43
N TYR A 450 -24.49 -13.42 -18.71
CA TYR A 450 -23.90 -13.72 -20.01
C TYR A 450 -24.04 -15.19 -20.41
N LEU A 451 -23.74 -16.12 -19.49
CA LEU A 451 -23.87 -17.56 -19.73
C LEU A 451 -25.32 -17.95 -20.05
N ARG A 452 -26.29 -17.38 -19.31
CA ARG A 452 -27.72 -17.65 -19.51
C ARG A 452 -28.26 -17.11 -20.84
N LEU A 453 -27.79 -15.94 -21.28
CA LEU A 453 -28.26 -15.33 -22.53
C LEU A 453 -27.59 -15.94 -23.76
N THR A 454 -26.31 -16.26 -23.68
CA THR A 454 -25.52 -16.70 -24.85
C THR A 454 -25.55 -18.21 -25.05
N ASN A 455 -25.85 -18.99 -24.00
CA ASN A 455 -25.87 -20.47 -24.00
C ASN A 455 -24.68 -21.06 -24.78
N PRO A 456 -23.43 -20.77 -24.38
CA PRO A 456 -22.26 -21.15 -25.16
C PRO A 456 -22.10 -22.67 -25.19
N ALA A 457 -21.63 -23.19 -26.33
CA ALA A 457 -21.48 -24.62 -26.58
C ALA A 457 -20.56 -25.37 -25.58
N TYR A 458 -19.68 -24.65 -24.88
CA TYR A 458 -18.85 -25.26 -23.83
C TYR A 458 -19.59 -25.45 -22.49
N ASN A 459 -20.73 -24.80 -22.25
CA ASN A 459 -21.45 -24.83 -20.96
C ASN A 459 -22.90 -25.34 -21.10
N VAL A 460 -23.17 -26.21 -22.06
CA VAL A 460 -24.53 -26.74 -22.32
C VAL A 460 -25.04 -27.55 -21.13
N ASP A 461 -24.17 -28.37 -20.52
CA ASP A 461 -24.49 -29.17 -19.33
C ASP A 461 -24.35 -28.38 -18.01
N GLY A 462 -24.04 -27.08 -18.08
CA GLY A 462 -23.86 -26.22 -16.92
C GLY A 462 -22.60 -26.49 -16.07
N GLN A 463 -21.79 -27.50 -16.41
CA GLN A 463 -20.62 -27.91 -15.62
C GLN A 463 -19.56 -26.82 -15.45
N TYR A 464 -19.43 -25.91 -16.41
CA TYR A 464 -18.46 -24.81 -16.36
C TYR A 464 -19.01 -23.54 -15.70
N THR A 465 -20.28 -23.52 -15.30
CA THR A 465 -20.91 -22.35 -14.68
C THR A 465 -20.18 -21.96 -13.40
N ALA A 466 -20.03 -22.86 -12.42
CA ALA A 466 -19.39 -22.54 -11.15
C ALA A 466 -17.92 -22.09 -11.29
N PRO A 467 -17.06 -22.78 -12.06
CA PRO A 467 -15.71 -22.29 -12.36
C PRO A 467 -15.69 -20.91 -13.01
N VAL A 468 -16.54 -20.67 -14.02
CA VAL A 468 -16.62 -19.36 -14.70
C VAL A 468 -17.01 -18.25 -13.74
N LEU A 469 -18.00 -18.48 -12.87
CA LEU A 469 -18.43 -17.50 -11.87
C LEU A 469 -17.33 -17.19 -10.86
N LEU A 470 -16.56 -18.19 -10.44
CA LEU A 470 -15.42 -18.02 -9.55
C LEU A 470 -14.30 -17.22 -10.22
N PHE A 471 -13.92 -17.56 -11.46
CA PHE A 471 -12.91 -16.80 -12.19
C PHE A 471 -13.36 -15.37 -12.45
N ALA A 472 -14.62 -15.15 -12.79
CA ALA A 472 -15.15 -13.80 -12.98
C ALA A 472 -15.14 -12.97 -11.69
N PHE A 473 -15.47 -13.60 -10.56
CA PHE A 473 -15.32 -12.99 -9.25
C PHE A 473 -13.87 -12.61 -8.96
N LEU A 474 -12.92 -13.51 -9.16
CA LEU A 474 -11.49 -13.27 -8.89
C LEU A 474 -10.89 -12.19 -9.81
N ILE A 475 -11.26 -12.17 -11.10
CA ILE A 475 -10.82 -11.13 -12.03
C ILE A 475 -11.35 -9.76 -11.59
N GLY A 476 -12.65 -9.66 -11.29
CA GLY A 476 -13.26 -8.42 -10.80
C GLY A 476 -12.65 -7.94 -9.48
N LEU A 477 -12.46 -8.86 -8.54
CA LEU A 477 -11.80 -8.61 -7.26
C LEU A 477 -10.39 -8.06 -7.48
N GLN A 478 -9.58 -8.72 -8.33
CA GLN A 478 -8.20 -8.33 -8.59
C GLN A 478 -8.11 -6.97 -9.30
N CYS A 479 -8.95 -6.71 -10.31
CA CYS A 479 -9.02 -5.41 -10.97
C CYS A 479 -9.29 -4.29 -9.95
N SER A 480 -10.21 -4.53 -9.01
CA SER A 480 -10.54 -3.57 -7.98
C SER A 480 -9.43 -3.39 -6.95
N LEU A 481 -8.78 -4.47 -6.51
CA LEU A 481 -7.64 -4.40 -5.58
C LEU A 481 -6.43 -3.67 -6.18
N THR A 482 -6.19 -3.83 -7.48
CA THR A 482 -5.11 -3.11 -8.18
C THR A 482 -5.39 -1.61 -8.24
N LEU A 483 -6.65 -1.20 -8.41
CA LEU A 483 -7.02 0.21 -8.33
C LEU A 483 -6.99 0.74 -6.90
N ALA A 484 -7.38 -0.08 -5.93
CA ALA A 484 -7.31 0.24 -4.50
C ALA A 484 -5.89 0.48 -4.02
N SER A 485 -4.93 -0.37 -4.38
CA SER A 485 -3.53 -0.24 -3.96
C SER A 485 -2.91 1.08 -4.43
N ALA A 486 -3.31 1.56 -5.61
CA ALA A 486 -2.94 2.88 -6.11
C ALA A 486 -3.45 4.03 -5.22
N ILE A 487 -4.68 3.95 -4.72
CA ILE A 487 -5.27 4.96 -3.83
C ILE A 487 -4.65 4.87 -2.44
N GLU A 488 -4.53 3.66 -1.91
CA GLU A 488 -3.88 3.38 -0.64
C GLU A 488 -2.45 3.93 -0.56
N ALA A 489 -1.64 3.74 -1.61
CA ALA A 489 -0.31 4.33 -1.71
C ALA A 489 -0.33 5.85 -1.56
N GLY A 490 -1.34 6.52 -2.12
CA GLY A 490 -1.51 7.97 -2.00
C GLY A 490 -1.84 8.41 -0.57
N VAL A 491 -2.72 7.68 0.13
CA VAL A 491 -3.11 8.01 1.51
C VAL A 491 -1.89 7.94 2.43
N SER A 492 -1.12 6.84 2.38
CA SER A 492 0.10 6.69 3.17
C SER A 492 1.15 7.74 2.79
N THR A 493 1.28 8.10 1.50
CA THR A 493 2.25 9.11 1.03
C THR A 493 1.94 10.50 1.59
N ILE A 494 0.68 10.93 1.53
CA ILE A 494 0.26 12.22 2.11
C ILE A 494 0.45 12.21 3.62
N PHE A 495 0.20 11.07 4.28
CA PHE A 495 0.44 10.94 5.72
C PHE A 495 1.92 11.12 6.09
N VAL A 496 2.84 10.46 5.36
CA VAL A 496 4.29 10.62 5.57
C VAL A 496 4.72 12.07 5.32
N GLY A 497 4.26 12.68 4.22
CA GLY A 497 4.56 14.09 3.93
C GLY A 497 4.08 15.05 5.02
N LEU A 498 2.88 14.80 5.59
CA LEU A 498 2.35 15.55 6.72
C LEU A 498 3.18 15.34 8.00
N GLY A 499 3.69 14.12 8.18
CA GLY A 499 4.66 13.73 9.19
C GLY A 499 5.83 14.70 9.30
N GLU A 500 6.56 14.76 8.20
CA GLU A 500 7.87 15.42 8.09
C GLU A 500 7.75 16.92 7.80
N ASP A 501 6.89 17.32 6.87
CA ASP A 501 6.77 18.70 6.37
C ASP A 501 5.30 19.20 6.44
N PRO A 502 4.72 19.42 7.65
CA PRO A 502 3.31 19.82 7.80
C PRO A 502 2.97 21.19 7.21
N GLN A 503 3.96 22.09 7.10
CA GLN A 503 3.80 23.44 6.56
C GLN A 503 3.39 23.43 5.09
N ILE A 504 3.85 22.43 4.34
CA ILE A 504 3.52 22.30 2.91
C ILE A 504 2.03 22.02 2.75
N LEU A 505 1.47 21.13 3.58
CA LEU A 505 0.03 20.83 3.52
C LEU A 505 -0.83 22.05 3.90
N ALA A 506 -0.36 22.87 4.84
CA ALA A 506 -1.05 24.11 5.25
C ALA A 506 -1.30 25.07 4.08
N GLU A 507 -0.32 25.17 3.19
CA GLU A 507 -0.42 26.03 2.01
C GLU A 507 -1.16 25.33 0.85
N ARG A 508 -1.01 24.01 0.70
CA ARG A 508 -1.57 23.24 -0.43
C ARG A 508 -3.07 22.97 -0.29
N SER A 509 -3.51 22.63 0.92
CA SER A 509 -4.92 22.41 1.21
C SER A 509 -5.22 22.99 2.58
N PRO A 510 -5.43 24.32 2.69
CA PRO A 510 -5.68 24.97 3.96
C PRO A 510 -6.92 24.40 4.67
N GLY A 511 -7.91 23.91 3.91
CA GLY A 511 -9.07 23.20 4.47
C GLY A 511 -8.72 21.84 5.10
N LEU A 512 -7.84 21.06 4.46
CA LEU A 512 -7.34 19.80 5.03
C LEU A 512 -6.45 20.06 6.24
N PHE A 513 -5.54 21.02 6.15
CA PHE A 513 -4.67 21.37 7.26
C PHE A 513 -5.44 21.93 8.45
N GLU A 514 -6.44 22.78 8.23
CA GLU A 514 -7.27 23.32 9.32
C GLU A 514 -8.12 22.23 9.96
N MET A 515 -8.69 21.31 9.18
CA MET A 515 -9.41 20.16 9.72
C MET A 515 -8.49 19.24 10.53
N ILE A 516 -7.27 18.99 10.04
CA ILE A 516 -6.24 18.25 10.78
C ILE A 516 -5.85 19.02 12.06
N ARG A 517 -5.64 20.33 12.00
CA ARG A 517 -5.27 21.17 13.15
C ARG A 517 -6.35 21.19 14.23
N GLN A 518 -7.61 21.30 13.82
CA GLN A 518 -8.77 21.31 14.73
C GLN A 518 -9.04 19.94 15.35
N THR A 519 -8.86 18.87 14.58
CA THR A 519 -9.22 17.50 15.00
C THR A 519 -8.03 16.75 15.62
N TYR A 520 -6.79 17.15 15.30
CA TYR A 520 -5.52 16.51 15.66
C TYR A 520 -4.38 17.54 15.84
N PRO A 521 -4.41 18.35 16.91
CA PRO A 521 -3.40 19.40 17.13
C PRO A 521 -1.96 18.87 17.25
N ASP A 522 -1.80 17.60 17.65
CA ASP A 522 -0.49 16.94 17.80
C ASP A 522 0.12 16.49 16.45
N VAL A 523 -0.71 16.24 15.44
CA VAL A 523 -0.27 15.86 14.07
C VAL A 523 0.29 17.05 13.29
N VAL A 524 0.06 18.29 13.76
CA VAL A 524 0.52 19.51 13.07
C VAL A 524 1.85 20.02 13.62
N ARG A 525 2.29 19.51 14.78
CA ARG A 525 3.56 19.94 15.42
C ARG A 525 4.74 19.22 14.75
N PRO A 526 5.80 19.93 14.31
CA PRO A 526 6.97 19.29 13.71
C PRO A 526 7.55 18.21 14.64
N VAL A 527 8.00 17.10 14.05
CA VAL A 527 8.69 15.99 14.75
C VAL A 527 9.97 16.56 15.39
N VAL A 528 10.17 16.34 16.68
CA VAL A 528 11.32 16.87 17.46
C VAL A 528 12.47 15.88 17.51
#